data_AF-A0AAD7EQM7-F1
#
_entry.id   AF-A0AAD7EQM7-F1
#
_cell.length_a   1.000
_cell.length_b   1.000
_cell.length_c   1.000
_cell.angle_alpha   90.00
_cell.angle_beta   90.00
_cell.angle_gamma   90.00
#
_symmetry.space_group_name_H-M   'P 1'
#
loop_
_entity.id
_entity.type
_entity.pdbx_description
1 polymer ?
#
loop_
_entity_poly.entity_id
_entity_poly.type
_entity_poly.pdbx_seq_one_letter_code
_entity_poly.pdbx_strand_id
1 'polypeptide(L)'
;MVLTSRLLFTIRNGPPRAYPSALLTRPALFAMPHRTVSTQSSDDPSSRPAATFSVSPVPKNPLGEGRYIRTAAALIIGDELLNGKTHDTNGNFLAKWCFERGIDLKRIEVIADDEDQIIEASRRMVKNYDFVVTSGGIGPTHDDITYASLAKAFSQSLAHHPETLTRMSQMIKHRTWMATQTPQQRAATERMALFPDKAEVLFVAEDIWVPVVRLEGKLCIFPGIPSLFQKMITALTPLLPLPPWAERPSRIQVFTERPESMIAPYLTKLQTRLRPHGIQIGSYPVLGQGVFVSLIGRDRPLTTTSTPPTQFQETRAGDRDEANTKDGPRILLADVVREVEREIGGQVVSEEEVAQRKGQCKELTAPVAIAASMGAERTVNMLKAKY
;
A
#
# COMPACT_ATOMS: atom_id res chain seq x y z
N MET A 1 -9.84 -22.75 -56.38
CA MET A 1 -10.92 -23.76 -56.42
C MET A 1 -10.97 -24.48 -55.06
N VAL A 2 -11.62 -23.89 -54.06
CA VAL A 2 -12.15 -24.55 -52.85
C VAL A 2 -13.32 -23.67 -52.39
N LEU A 3 -14.52 -24.25 -52.34
CA LEU A 3 -15.78 -23.61 -52.00
C LEU A 3 -15.92 -23.40 -50.49
N THR A 4 -16.45 -22.24 -50.12
CA THR A 4 -16.94 -21.85 -48.79
C THR A 4 -18.30 -22.51 -48.49
N SER A 5 -18.46 -23.12 -47.30
CA SER A 5 -19.76 -23.53 -46.75
C SER A 5 -20.14 -22.67 -45.54
N ARG A 6 -21.29 -21.98 -45.65
CA ARG A 6 -22.05 -21.37 -44.57
C ARG A 6 -22.99 -22.42 -43.97
N LEU A 7 -23.13 -22.45 -42.64
CA LEU A 7 -24.35 -22.97 -42.00
C LEU A 7 -24.80 -22.02 -40.88
N LEU A 8 -26.04 -21.55 -41.03
CA LEU A 8 -26.80 -20.70 -40.14
C LEU A 8 -27.31 -21.53 -38.94
N PHE A 9 -27.30 -20.97 -37.73
CA PHE A 9 -28.16 -21.45 -36.64
C PHE A 9 -28.95 -20.27 -36.04
N THR A 10 -30.27 -20.43 -36.05
CA THR A 10 -31.27 -19.43 -35.69
C THR A 10 -31.64 -19.57 -34.20
N ILE A 11 -31.60 -18.48 -33.44
CA ILE A 11 -32.03 -18.42 -32.03
C ILE A 11 -33.52 -18.03 -31.99
N ARG A 12 -34.36 -18.81 -31.31
CA ARG A 12 -35.76 -18.50 -30.99
C ARG A 12 -35.88 -18.07 -29.52
N ASN A 13 -36.40 -16.86 -29.30
CA ASN A 13 -36.80 -16.32 -28.00
C ASN A 13 -38.22 -16.79 -27.61
N GLY A 14 -38.43 -17.15 -26.34
CA GLY A 14 -39.74 -17.47 -25.75
C GLY A 14 -39.97 -16.71 -24.42
N PRO A 15 -41.22 -16.32 -24.09
CA PRO A 15 -41.56 -15.39 -22.98
C PRO A 15 -41.71 -16.05 -21.59
N PRO A 16 -41.72 -15.24 -20.49
CA PRO A 16 -41.60 -15.73 -19.10
C PRO A 16 -42.94 -16.23 -18.51
N ARG A 17 -42.85 -17.25 -17.64
CA ARG A 17 -43.99 -17.84 -16.88
C ARG A 17 -44.14 -17.21 -15.50
N ALA A 18 -45.39 -16.88 -15.15
CA ALA A 18 -45.84 -16.40 -13.84
C ALA A 18 -46.14 -17.57 -12.87
N TYR A 19 -45.94 -17.34 -11.56
CA TYR A 19 -46.32 -18.26 -10.47
C TYR A 19 -47.57 -17.73 -9.73
N PRO A 20 -48.56 -18.58 -9.37
CA PRO A 20 -49.76 -18.14 -8.66
C PRO A 20 -49.62 -18.18 -7.13
N SER A 21 -50.34 -17.25 -6.49
CA SER A 21 -50.54 -17.12 -5.04
C SER A 21 -51.39 -18.24 -4.46
N ALA A 22 -51.00 -18.79 -3.30
CA ALA A 22 -51.84 -19.66 -2.49
C ALA A 22 -51.96 -19.11 -1.06
N LEU A 23 -53.20 -18.88 -0.66
CA LEU A 23 -53.69 -18.49 0.66
C LEU A 23 -53.37 -19.58 1.70
N LEU A 24 -52.84 -19.20 2.86
CA LEU A 24 -52.68 -20.07 4.02
C LEU A 24 -53.49 -19.53 5.20
N THR A 25 -54.47 -20.34 5.57
CA THR A 25 -55.48 -20.19 6.61
C THR A 25 -54.86 -20.27 8.01
N ARG A 26 -55.28 -19.40 8.93
CA ARG A 26 -54.91 -19.43 10.36
C ARG A 26 -55.64 -20.55 11.09
N PRO A 27 -54.98 -21.33 11.98
CA PRO A 27 -55.66 -22.06 13.04
C PRO A 27 -55.47 -21.40 14.41
N ALA A 28 -56.42 -21.71 15.28
CA ALA A 28 -56.79 -21.06 16.53
C ALA A 28 -55.77 -21.19 17.68
N LEU A 29 -55.82 -20.19 18.57
CA LEU A 29 -55.17 -20.19 19.88
C LEU A 29 -55.71 -21.30 20.78
N PHE A 30 -54.80 -22.08 21.36
CA PHE A 30 -55.03 -22.84 22.59
C PHE A 30 -53.95 -22.45 23.60
N ALA A 31 -54.37 -22.11 24.81
CA ALA A 31 -53.52 -21.65 25.91
C ALA A 31 -53.23 -22.77 26.91
N MET A 32 -52.11 -22.60 27.63
CA MET A 32 -51.63 -23.22 28.89
C MET A 32 -50.62 -24.38 28.76
N PRO A 33 -49.69 -24.58 29.72
CA PRO A 33 -49.21 -23.71 30.81
C PRO A 33 -47.67 -23.51 30.81
N HIS A 34 -47.21 -22.50 31.54
CA HIS A 34 -45.80 -22.14 31.74
C HIS A 34 -44.97 -23.29 32.32
N ARG A 35 -43.93 -23.70 31.58
CA ARG A 35 -42.81 -24.50 32.10
C ARG A 35 -41.58 -23.61 32.09
N THR A 36 -41.10 -23.24 33.27
CA THR A 36 -39.84 -22.53 33.49
C THR A 36 -38.69 -23.38 32.98
N VAL A 37 -38.24 -23.11 31.76
CA VAL A 37 -36.96 -23.58 31.24
C VAL A 37 -35.93 -22.53 31.63
N SER A 38 -34.97 -22.92 32.45
CA SER A 38 -33.77 -22.14 32.74
C SER A 38 -33.10 -21.78 31.42
N THR A 39 -33.13 -20.51 31.07
CA THR A 39 -32.40 -19.94 29.94
C THR A 39 -30.91 -20.16 30.17
N GLN A 40 -30.37 -21.21 29.56
CA GLN A 40 -28.94 -21.27 29.25
C GLN A 40 -28.64 -20.07 28.36
N SER A 41 -27.59 -19.34 28.76
CA SER A 41 -27.02 -18.21 28.05
C SER A 41 -26.89 -18.52 26.56
N SER A 42 -27.56 -17.73 25.74
CA SER A 42 -27.30 -17.63 24.32
C SER A 42 -25.84 -17.18 24.13
N ASP A 43 -24.96 -18.11 23.77
CA ASP A 43 -23.63 -17.80 23.28
C ASP A 43 -23.78 -16.99 21.99
N ASP A 44 -23.62 -15.68 22.10
CA ASP A 44 -23.49 -14.80 20.95
C ASP A 44 -22.13 -15.10 20.27
N PRO A 45 -22.11 -15.60 19.02
CA PRO A 45 -20.87 -15.90 18.31
C PRO A 45 -20.01 -14.66 18.05
N SER A 46 -20.52 -13.44 18.26
CA SER A 46 -19.77 -12.20 18.13
C SER A 46 -18.95 -11.80 19.37
N SER A 47 -19.11 -12.52 20.50
CA SER A 47 -18.49 -12.18 21.78
C SER A 47 -17.18 -12.91 22.10
N ARG A 48 -16.66 -13.73 21.19
CA ARG A 48 -15.43 -14.51 21.43
C ARG A 48 -14.19 -13.64 21.23
N PRO A 49 -13.26 -13.58 22.20
CA PRO A 49 -12.04 -12.78 22.04
C PRO A 49 -11.27 -13.29 20.83
N ALA A 50 -10.91 -12.37 19.93
CA ALA A 50 -10.02 -12.67 18.81
C ALA A 50 -8.71 -13.27 19.37
N ALA A 51 -8.11 -14.21 18.65
CA ALA A 51 -6.82 -14.76 19.07
C ALA A 51 -5.79 -13.62 19.11
N THR A 52 -5.19 -13.40 20.27
CA THR A 52 -4.11 -12.43 20.51
C THR A 52 -2.80 -13.19 20.63
N PHE A 53 -1.84 -12.89 19.76
CA PHE A 53 -0.52 -13.53 19.72
C PHE A 53 0.56 -12.60 20.27
N SER A 54 1.70 -13.16 20.71
CA SER A 54 2.86 -12.36 21.09
C SER A 54 3.52 -11.68 19.88
N VAL A 55 4.03 -10.46 20.08
CA VAL A 55 4.87 -9.74 19.10
C VAL A 55 6.33 -10.08 19.34
N SER A 56 7.11 -10.18 18.26
CA SER A 56 8.56 -10.45 18.34
C SER A 56 9.30 -9.31 19.06
N PRO A 57 10.34 -9.62 19.85
CA PRO A 57 11.20 -8.60 20.42
C PRO A 57 11.97 -7.85 19.32
N VAL A 58 12.52 -6.68 19.66
CA VAL A 58 13.39 -5.93 18.74
C VAL A 58 14.63 -6.77 18.42
N PRO A 59 14.86 -7.13 17.14
CA PRO A 59 16.00 -7.93 16.76
C PRO A 59 17.29 -7.10 16.81
N LYS A 60 18.45 -7.79 16.78
CA LYS A 60 19.74 -7.11 16.66
C LYS A 60 19.78 -6.27 15.39
N ASN A 61 20.45 -5.12 15.46
CA ASN A 61 20.61 -4.25 14.31
C ASN A 61 21.46 -4.96 13.23
N PRO A 62 20.90 -5.30 12.06
CA PRO A 62 21.64 -5.98 10.99
C PRO A 62 22.68 -5.07 10.33
N LEU A 63 22.51 -3.74 10.50
CA LEU A 63 23.50 -2.74 10.14
C LEU A 63 24.48 -2.52 11.30
N GLY A 64 24.39 -3.17 12.45
CA GLY A 64 25.30 -2.92 13.57
C GLY A 64 25.04 -1.59 14.31
N GLU A 65 25.60 -1.49 15.51
CA GLU A 65 25.26 -0.44 16.47
C GLU A 65 25.48 0.98 15.94
N GLY A 66 24.53 1.87 16.24
CA GLY A 66 24.56 3.27 15.80
C GLY A 66 24.32 3.52 14.30
N ARG A 67 24.11 2.47 13.49
CA ARG A 67 23.77 2.63 12.07
C ARG A 67 22.25 2.53 11.84
N TYR A 68 21.74 3.39 10.97
CA TYR A 68 20.32 3.45 10.59
C TYR A 68 20.11 3.04 9.15
N ILE A 69 18.91 2.56 8.82
CA ILE A 69 18.48 2.34 7.44
C ILE A 69 18.46 3.70 6.71
N ARG A 70 19.31 3.86 5.70
CA ARG A 70 19.36 5.09 4.88
C ARG A 70 18.72 4.91 3.52
N THR A 71 18.87 3.72 2.94
CA THR A 71 18.39 3.41 1.60
C THR A 71 17.46 2.20 1.61
N ALA A 72 16.43 2.26 0.76
CA ALA A 72 15.54 1.14 0.54
C ALA A 72 15.32 0.84 -0.95
N ALA A 73 14.91 -0.38 -1.23
CA ALA A 73 14.34 -0.78 -2.50
C ALA A 73 13.13 -1.71 -2.32
N ALA A 74 12.24 -1.72 -3.30
CA ALA A 74 11.04 -2.54 -3.31
C ALA A 74 11.00 -3.44 -4.53
N LEU A 75 10.66 -4.71 -4.33
CA LEU A 75 10.40 -5.70 -5.36
C LEU A 75 8.93 -6.12 -5.26
N ILE A 76 8.09 -5.59 -6.13
CA ILE A 76 6.66 -5.90 -6.18
C ILE A 76 6.47 -7.02 -7.22
N ILE A 77 5.86 -8.13 -6.81
CA ILE A 77 5.78 -9.38 -7.58
C ILE A 77 4.31 -9.65 -7.88
N GLY A 78 3.98 -9.76 -9.17
CA GLY A 78 2.62 -10.07 -9.60
C GLY A 78 2.39 -9.81 -11.08
N ASP A 79 2.00 -10.83 -11.84
CA ASP A 79 1.64 -10.71 -13.26
C ASP A 79 0.48 -9.73 -13.50
N GLU A 80 -0.47 -9.65 -12.57
CA GLU A 80 -1.63 -8.76 -12.63
C GLU A 80 -1.27 -7.27 -12.56
N LEU A 81 -0.09 -6.95 -12.02
CA LEU A 81 0.45 -5.59 -12.00
C LEU A 81 1.02 -5.24 -13.37
N LEU A 82 1.77 -6.16 -13.97
CA LEU A 82 2.40 -5.96 -15.29
C LEU A 82 1.37 -5.92 -16.42
N ASN A 83 0.29 -6.71 -16.32
CA ASN A 83 -0.80 -6.66 -17.29
C ASN A 83 -1.83 -5.55 -17.01
N GLY A 84 -1.61 -4.74 -15.98
CA GLY A 84 -2.43 -3.56 -15.66
C GLY A 84 -3.79 -3.87 -15.06
N LYS A 85 -4.10 -5.14 -14.74
CA LYS A 85 -5.34 -5.52 -14.06
C LYS A 85 -5.43 -4.91 -12.66
N THR A 86 -4.30 -4.75 -11.97
CA THR A 86 -4.25 -4.15 -10.63
C THR A 86 -3.22 -3.03 -10.60
N HIS A 87 -3.59 -1.93 -9.96
CA HIS A 87 -2.69 -0.81 -9.73
C HIS A 87 -1.83 -1.10 -8.51
N ASP A 88 -0.50 -0.96 -8.64
CA ASP A 88 0.40 -1.08 -7.49
C ASP A 88 0.13 0.06 -6.48
N THR A 89 -0.48 -0.31 -5.35
CA THR A 89 -0.68 0.60 -4.21
C THR A 89 0.31 0.34 -3.08
N ASN A 90 0.98 -0.81 -3.07
CA ASN A 90 1.92 -1.20 -2.03
C ASN A 90 3.25 -0.45 -2.20
N GLY A 91 3.75 -0.34 -3.44
CA GLY A 91 4.93 0.45 -3.76
C GLY A 91 4.73 1.93 -3.43
N ASN A 92 3.56 2.50 -3.75
CA ASN A 92 3.23 3.88 -3.40
C ASN A 92 3.15 4.10 -1.88
N PHE A 93 2.49 3.19 -1.16
CA PHE A 93 2.43 3.25 0.30
C PHE A 93 3.82 3.19 0.92
N LEU A 94 4.67 2.26 0.46
CA LEU A 94 6.04 2.13 0.94
C LEU A 94 6.86 3.39 0.65
N ALA A 95 6.69 4.02 -0.50
CA ALA A 95 7.36 5.29 -0.82
C ALA A 95 6.99 6.40 0.17
N LYS A 96 5.71 6.53 0.52
CA LYS A 96 5.26 7.47 1.56
C LYS A 96 5.84 7.10 2.93
N TRP A 97 5.74 5.83 3.32
CA TRP A 97 6.25 5.32 4.58
C TRP A 97 7.76 5.56 4.75
N CYS A 98 8.56 5.31 3.71
CA CYS A 98 10.01 5.55 3.69
C CYS A 98 10.32 7.04 3.82
N PHE A 99 9.66 7.90 3.02
CA PHE A 99 9.85 9.35 3.04
C PHE A 99 9.63 9.92 4.45
N GLU A 100 8.53 9.56 5.10
CA GLU A 100 8.18 9.99 6.46
C GLU A 100 9.19 9.56 7.52
N ARG A 101 9.99 8.52 7.24
CA ARG A 101 10.99 7.95 8.15
C ARG A 101 12.42 8.34 7.80
N GLY A 102 12.61 9.20 6.79
CA GLY A 102 13.93 9.63 6.34
C GLY A 102 14.72 8.54 5.60
N ILE A 103 14.03 7.52 5.10
CA ILE A 103 14.62 6.48 4.26
C ILE A 103 14.48 6.90 2.80
N ASP A 104 15.57 6.87 2.06
CA ASP A 104 15.58 7.13 0.63
C ASP A 104 15.21 5.86 -0.13
N LEU A 105 13.96 5.78 -0.60
CA LEU A 105 13.52 4.69 -1.47
C LEU A 105 14.09 4.89 -2.87
N LYS A 106 15.20 4.20 -3.14
CA LYS A 106 16.00 4.36 -4.35
C LYS A 106 15.39 3.70 -5.57
N ARG A 107 14.58 2.66 -5.36
CA ARG A 107 14.03 1.86 -6.46
C ARG A 107 12.76 1.12 -6.07
N ILE A 108 11.82 1.06 -7.00
CA ILE A 108 10.71 0.10 -7.01
C ILE A 108 10.81 -0.65 -8.34
N GLU A 109 10.86 -1.98 -8.31
CA GLU A 109 10.76 -2.83 -9.49
C GLU A 109 9.48 -3.66 -9.38
N VAL A 110 8.71 -3.70 -10.46
CA VAL A 110 7.55 -4.59 -10.60
C VAL A 110 7.97 -5.71 -11.55
N ILE A 111 7.86 -6.96 -11.12
CA ILE A 111 8.25 -8.14 -11.89
C ILE A 111 7.13 -9.18 -11.92
N ALA A 112 7.22 -10.08 -12.89
CA ALA A 112 6.34 -11.24 -13.03
C ALA A 112 6.57 -12.24 -11.88
N ASP A 113 5.64 -13.18 -11.72
CA ASP A 113 5.81 -14.38 -10.89
C ASP A 113 6.78 -15.37 -11.56
N ASP A 114 8.02 -14.92 -11.79
CA ASP A 114 9.09 -15.65 -12.45
C ASP A 114 10.29 -15.83 -11.50
N GLU A 115 10.75 -17.08 -11.37
CA GLU A 115 11.80 -17.45 -10.43
C GLU A 115 13.14 -16.74 -10.72
N ASP A 116 13.55 -16.68 -11.98
CA ASP A 116 14.83 -16.08 -12.37
C ASP A 116 14.82 -14.56 -12.13
N GLN A 117 13.70 -13.89 -12.43
CA GLN A 117 13.51 -12.47 -12.12
C GLN A 117 13.59 -12.20 -10.61
N ILE A 118 12.89 -13.01 -9.79
CA ILE A 118 12.90 -12.85 -8.33
C ILE A 118 14.32 -13.07 -7.78
N ILE A 119 15.04 -14.08 -8.26
CA ILE A 119 16.40 -14.38 -7.83
C ILE A 119 17.37 -13.24 -8.19
N GLU A 120 17.34 -12.76 -9.43
CA GLU A 120 18.22 -11.68 -9.89
C GLU A 120 17.98 -10.41 -9.07
N ALA A 121 16.73 -9.95 -9.03
CA ALA A 121 16.38 -8.67 -8.44
C ALA A 121 16.63 -8.67 -6.93
N SER A 122 16.24 -9.73 -6.22
CA SER A 122 16.44 -9.82 -4.76
C SER A 122 17.92 -9.77 -4.38
N ARG A 123 18.79 -10.54 -5.05
CA ARG A 123 20.24 -10.52 -4.81
C ARG A 123 20.83 -9.14 -5.07
N ARG A 124 20.48 -8.54 -6.20
CA ARG A 124 20.97 -7.20 -6.58
C ARG A 124 20.51 -6.14 -5.60
N MET A 125 19.27 -6.20 -5.12
CA MET A 125 18.76 -5.23 -4.14
C MET A 125 19.40 -5.41 -2.76
N VAL A 126 19.51 -6.64 -2.25
CA VAL A 126 20.15 -6.92 -0.94
C VAL A 126 21.60 -6.45 -0.90
N LYS A 127 22.31 -6.60 -2.02
CA LYS A 127 23.69 -6.10 -2.17
C LYS A 127 23.79 -4.58 -2.08
N ASN A 128 22.82 -3.85 -2.65
CA ASN A 128 22.96 -2.41 -2.90
C ASN A 128 22.23 -1.51 -1.91
N TYR A 129 21.32 -2.05 -1.09
CA TYR A 129 20.47 -1.24 -0.19
C TYR A 129 20.50 -1.76 1.26
N ASP A 130 20.05 -0.92 2.19
CA ASP A 130 20.01 -1.25 3.63
C ASP A 130 18.75 -2.01 4.01
N PHE A 131 17.64 -1.73 3.31
CA PHE A 131 16.33 -2.33 3.55
C PHE A 131 15.67 -2.69 2.22
N VAL A 132 15.30 -3.95 2.05
CA VAL A 132 14.64 -4.42 0.83
C VAL A 132 13.28 -4.99 1.21
N VAL A 133 12.24 -4.60 0.48
CA VAL A 133 10.87 -5.06 0.73
C VAL A 133 10.40 -5.84 -0.49
N THR A 134 9.86 -7.04 -0.29
CA THR A 134 9.06 -7.70 -1.33
C THR A 134 7.57 -7.63 -0.99
N SER A 135 6.72 -7.62 -2.00
CA SER A 135 5.26 -7.75 -1.84
C SER A 135 4.68 -8.62 -2.94
N GLY A 136 3.97 -9.69 -2.57
CA GLY A 136 3.34 -10.61 -3.52
C GLY A 136 3.94 -12.01 -3.55
N GLY A 137 3.22 -12.96 -4.15
CA GLY A 137 3.67 -14.34 -4.39
C GLY A 137 3.91 -15.21 -3.14
N ILE A 138 3.17 -14.97 -2.03
CA ILE A 138 3.31 -15.73 -0.77
C ILE A 138 2.03 -16.46 -0.32
N GLY A 139 1.00 -16.47 -1.15
CA GLY A 139 -0.25 -17.18 -0.89
C GLY A 139 -0.17 -18.70 -1.12
N PRO A 140 -1.34 -19.37 -1.17
CA PRO A 140 -1.42 -20.82 -1.26
C PRO A 140 -1.56 -21.32 -2.71
N THR A 141 -1.43 -20.49 -3.74
CA THR A 141 -1.58 -20.92 -5.15
C THR A 141 -0.23 -21.33 -5.74
N HIS A 142 -0.20 -21.67 -7.04
CA HIS A 142 0.95 -22.31 -7.69
C HIS A 142 1.95 -21.28 -8.24
N ASP A 143 1.42 -20.11 -8.59
CA ASP A 143 2.10 -18.86 -8.93
C ASP A 143 2.73 -18.16 -7.70
N ASP A 144 2.28 -18.49 -6.48
CA ASP A 144 2.91 -18.01 -5.25
C ASP A 144 4.28 -18.68 -4.98
N ILE A 145 5.32 -18.20 -5.66
CA ILE A 145 6.66 -18.79 -5.65
C ILE A 145 7.71 -17.97 -4.89
N THR A 146 7.37 -16.82 -4.30
CA THR A 146 8.34 -15.87 -3.71
C THR A 146 9.25 -16.53 -2.67
N TYR A 147 8.72 -17.30 -1.70
CA TYR A 147 9.57 -17.96 -0.70
C TYR A 147 10.53 -18.97 -1.31
N ALA A 148 10.06 -19.76 -2.30
CA ALA A 148 10.88 -20.77 -2.94
C ALA A 148 12.00 -20.15 -3.79
N SER A 149 11.67 -19.12 -4.57
CA SER A 149 12.64 -18.37 -5.36
C SER A 149 13.69 -17.68 -4.48
N LEU A 150 13.27 -17.09 -3.36
CA LEU A 150 14.20 -16.45 -2.42
C LEU A 150 15.06 -17.48 -1.66
N ALA A 151 14.54 -18.67 -1.34
CA ALA A 151 15.35 -19.75 -0.79
C ALA A 151 16.47 -20.14 -1.76
N LYS A 152 16.16 -20.29 -3.05
CA LYS A 152 17.17 -20.54 -4.10
C LYS A 152 18.15 -19.36 -4.25
N ALA A 153 17.65 -18.13 -4.20
CA ALA A 153 18.47 -16.92 -4.29
C ALA A 153 19.57 -16.89 -3.20
N PHE A 154 19.26 -17.32 -1.98
CA PHE A 154 20.20 -17.30 -0.87
C PHE A 154 20.72 -18.69 -0.46
N SER A 155 20.59 -19.67 -1.37
CA SER A 155 21.11 -21.04 -1.19
C SER A 155 20.67 -21.70 0.12
N GLN A 156 19.38 -21.58 0.42
CA GLN A 156 18.74 -22.18 1.60
C GLN A 156 17.75 -23.27 1.20
N SER A 157 17.61 -24.28 2.06
CA SER A 157 16.48 -25.20 2.00
C SER A 157 15.21 -24.51 2.50
N LEU A 158 14.06 -25.11 2.19
CA LEU A 158 12.77 -24.70 2.75
C LEU A 158 12.40 -25.59 3.94
N ALA A 159 11.85 -24.99 4.99
CA ALA A 159 11.36 -25.68 6.17
C ALA A 159 10.07 -25.04 6.68
N HIS A 160 9.16 -25.86 7.22
CA HIS A 160 7.96 -25.33 7.85
C HIS A 160 8.30 -24.65 9.16
N HIS A 161 7.80 -23.43 9.36
CA HIS A 161 7.96 -22.69 10.61
C HIS A 161 6.86 -23.08 11.62
N PRO A 162 7.20 -23.80 12.71
CA PRO A 162 6.19 -24.42 13.59
C PRO A 162 5.26 -23.39 14.27
N GLU A 163 5.80 -22.25 14.68
CA GLU A 163 4.99 -21.19 15.32
C GLU A 163 4.01 -20.57 14.34
N THR A 164 4.41 -20.34 13.08
CA THR A 164 3.51 -19.81 12.06
C THR A 164 2.38 -20.78 11.76
N LEU A 165 2.67 -22.08 11.63
CA LEU A 165 1.63 -23.12 11.49
C LEU A 165 0.66 -23.12 12.67
N THR A 166 1.18 -22.96 13.88
CA THR A 166 0.37 -22.90 15.11
C THR A 166 -0.56 -21.69 15.10
N ARG A 167 -0.03 -20.48 14.85
CA ARG A 167 -0.83 -19.25 14.80
C ARG A 167 -1.86 -19.28 13.67
N MET A 168 -1.43 -19.75 12.49
CA MET A 168 -2.30 -19.94 11.33
C MET A 168 -3.49 -20.81 11.72
N SER A 169 -3.23 -22.03 12.24
CA SER A 169 -4.25 -22.97 12.71
C SER A 169 -5.20 -22.34 13.74
N GLN A 170 -4.67 -21.60 14.72
CA GLN A 170 -5.47 -20.95 15.75
C GLN A 170 -6.42 -19.87 15.19
N MET A 171 -5.99 -19.13 14.17
CA MET A 171 -6.77 -18.05 13.57
C MET A 171 -7.80 -18.57 12.55
N ILE A 172 -7.49 -19.67 11.86
CA ILE A 172 -8.38 -20.25 10.86
C ILE A 172 -9.35 -21.29 11.44
N LYS A 173 -9.13 -21.83 12.65
CA LYS A 173 -9.93 -22.92 13.26
C LYS A 173 -11.46 -22.71 13.26
N HIS A 174 -11.92 -21.47 13.24
CA HIS A 174 -13.35 -21.12 13.26
C HIS A 174 -13.95 -20.86 11.87
N ARG A 175 -13.15 -20.94 10.81
CA ARG A 175 -13.63 -20.79 9.44
C ARG A 175 -14.39 -22.05 9.03
N THR A 176 -15.63 -21.86 8.59
CA THR A 176 -16.55 -22.95 8.20
C THR A 176 -15.98 -23.86 7.12
N TRP A 177 -15.14 -23.35 6.22
CA TRP A 177 -14.49 -24.15 5.17
C TRP A 177 -13.37 -25.08 5.67
N MET A 178 -12.90 -24.93 6.92
CA MET A 178 -11.80 -25.75 7.43
C MET A 178 -12.21 -27.20 7.67
N ALA A 179 -13.44 -27.40 8.14
CA ALA A 179 -13.99 -28.73 8.39
C ALA A 179 -14.18 -29.53 7.08
N THR A 180 -14.14 -28.87 5.92
CA THR A 180 -14.38 -29.47 4.61
C THR A 180 -13.13 -29.51 3.71
N GLN A 181 -11.95 -29.15 4.22
CA GLN A 181 -10.72 -29.18 3.41
C GLN A 181 -10.24 -30.59 3.13
N THR A 182 -9.90 -30.83 1.87
CA THR A 182 -9.12 -32.00 1.42
C THR A 182 -7.68 -31.94 1.92
N PRO A 183 -6.97 -33.08 1.99
CA PRO A 183 -5.54 -33.10 2.33
C PRO A 183 -4.68 -32.18 1.45
N GLN A 184 -5.00 -32.09 0.15
CA GLN A 184 -4.30 -31.24 -0.81
C GLN A 184 -4.50 -29.74 -0.52
N GLN A 185 -5.73 -29.32 -0.16
CA GLN A 185 -6.02 -27.94 0.21
C GLN A 185 -5.33 -27.54 1.52
N ARG A 186 -5.23 -28.47 2.47
CA ARG A 186 -4.48 -28.24 3.71
C ARG A 186 -3.00 -28.07 3.42
N ALA A 187 -2.40 -28.97 2.64
CA ALA A 187 -1.00 -28.86 2.23
C ALA A 187 -0.72 -27.52 1.51
N ALA A 188 -1.60 -27.09 0.61
CA ALA A 188 -1.48 -25.79 -0.06
C ALA A 188 -1.53 -24.61 0.91
N THR A 189 -2.34 -24.71 1.96
CA THR A 189 -2.43 -23.69 3.03
C THR A 189 -1.16 -23.66 3.88
N GLU A 190 -0.65 -24.84 4.26
CA GLU A 190 0.56 -25.00 5.08
C GLU A 190 1.82 -24.52 4.36
N ARG A 191 1.85 -24.51 3.01
CA ARG A 191 2.95 -23.91 2.21
C ARG A 191 3.17 -22.43 2.50
N MET A 192 2.16 -21.69 2.97
CA MET A 192 2.34 -20.29 3.36
C MET A 192 3.19 -20.12 4.64
N ALA A 193 3.51 -21.22 5.33
CA ALA A 193 4.44 -21.28 6.46
C ALA A 193 5.74 -22.03 6.11
N LEU A 194 5.99 -22.33 4.83
CA LEU A 194 7.19 -22.97 4.34
C LEU A 194 8.20 -21.89 3.93
N PHE A 195 9.19 -21.65 4.78
CA PHE A 195 10.14 -20.53 4.65
C PHE A 195 11.56 -21.00 4.38
N PRO A 196 12.45 -20.13 3.87
CA PRO A 196 13.89 -20.41 3.89
C PRO A 196 14.36 -20.73 5.32
N ASP A 197 15.10 -21.82 5.48
CA ASP A 197 15.42 -22.44 6.78
C ASP A 197 16.10 -21.50 7.79
N LYS A 198 16.93 -20.57 7.30
CA LYS A 198 17.66 -19.60 8.15
C LYS A 198 17.00 -18.23 8.21
N ALA A 199 15.76 -18.12 7.73
CA ALA A 199 15.03 -16.87 7.79
C ALA A 199 14.75 -16.46 9.24
N GLU A 200 14.88 -15.17 9.52
CA GLU A 200 14.35 -14.62 10.76
C GLU A 200 12.86 -14.34 10.57
N VAL A 201 12.03 -14.84 11.48
CA VAL A 201 10.57 -14.72 11.40
C VAL A 201 10.11 -13.71 12.45
N LEU A 202 9.56 -12.58 12.00
CA LEU A 202 9.13 -11.47 12.85
C LEU A 202 7.61 -11.39 12.87
N PHE A 203 7.00 -11.65 14.02
CA PHE A 203 5.58 -11.40 14.24
C PHE A 203 5.40 -9.96 14.69
N VAL A 204 4.79 -9.14 13.84
CA VAL A 204 4.74 -7.68 14.03
C VAL A 204 3.45 -7.18 14.68
N ALA A 205 2.40 -8.00 14.72
CA ALA A 205 1.11 -7.63 15.30
C ALA A 205 0.43 -8.82 15.97
N GLU A 206 -0.40 -8.52 16.97
CA GLU A 206 -1.03 -9.52 17.85
C GLU A 206 -2.24 -10.22 17.20
N ASP A 207 -2.87 -9.59 16.21
CA ASP A 207 -4.15 -10.02 15.65
C ASP A 207 -4.03 -10.57 14.21
N ILE A 208 -2.81 -10.88 13.77
CA ILE A 208 -2.53 -11.54 12.50
C ILE A 208 -1.57 -12.71 12.71
N TRP A 209 -1.76 -13.80 11.97
CA TRP A 209 -0.84 -14.95 12.01
C TRP A 209 0.36 -14.81 11.06
N VAL A 210 0.25 -13.96 10.04
CA VAL A 210 1.25 -13.81 8.98
C VAL A 210 2.46 -13.02 9.52
N PRO A 211 3.68 -13.61 9.52
CA PRO A 211 4.88 -12.89 9.94
C PRO A 211 5.50 -12.09 8.79
N VAL A 212 6.38 -11.15 9.13
CA VAL A 212 7.40 -10.66 8.20
C VAL A 212 8.57 -11.65 8.23
N VAL A 213 8.87 -12.27 7.10
CA VAL A 213 10.03 -13.16 6.97
C VAL A 213 11.21 -12.34 6.46
N ARG A 214 12.33 -12.36 7.18
CA ARG A 214 13.52 -11.57 6.89
C ARG A 214 14.71 -12.44 6.52
N LEU A 215 15.33 -12.15 5.37
CA LEU A 215 16.55 -12.79 4.86
C LEU A 215 17.70 -11.80 4.83
N GLU A 216 18.93 -12.31 4.97
CA GLU A 216 20.18 -11.53 4.88
C GLU A 216 20.20 -10.29 5.79
N GLY A 217 19.41 -10.28 6.87
CA GLY A 217 19.21 -9.15 7.77
C GLY A 217 18.50 -7.93 7.15
N LYS A 218 18.23 -7.92 5.84
CA LYS A 218 17.81 -6.72 5.11
C LYS A 218 16.53 -6.90 4.29
N LEU A 219 16.30 -8.09 3.74
CA LEU A 219 15.18 -8.39 2.83
C LEU A 219 13.97 -8.85 3.64
N CYS A 220 12.95 -8.02 3.74
CA CYS A 220 11.69 -8.34 4.41
C CYS A 220 10.60 -8.67 3.39
N ILE A 221 9.96 -9.82 3.59
CA ILE A 221 8.95 -10.39 2.68
C ILE A 221 7.56 -10.08 3.22
N PHE A 222 6.68 -9.53 2.37
CA PHE A 222 5.32 -9.15 2.73
C PHE A 222 4.27 -9.72 1.77
N PRO A 223 3.00 -9.84 2.21
CA PRO A 223 1.89 -10.21 1.34
C PRO A 223 1.61 -9.14 0.28
N GLY A 224 0.95 -9.57 -0.81
CA GLY A 224 0.45 -8.68 -1.87
C GLY A 224 -0.83 -7.94 -1.50
N ILE A 225 -1.60 -8.45 -0.52
CA ILE A 225 -2.89 -7.85 -0.11
C ILE A 225 -2.63 -6.47 0.52
N PRO A 226 -3.16 -5.36 -0.05
CA PRO A 226 -2.76 -4.02 0.37
C PRO A 226 -3.01 -3.69 1.84
N SER A 227 -4.20 -4.03 2.37
CA SER A 227 -4.53 -3.76 3.77
C SER A 227 -3.60 -4.48 4.74
N LEU A 228 -3.19 -5.71 4.40
CA LEU A 228 -2.29 -6.50 5.21
C LEU A 228 -0.85 -6.00 5.09
N PHE A 229 -0.39 -5.67 3.88
CA PHE A 229 0.91 -5.06 3.63
C PHE A 229 1.10 -3.79 4.47
N GLN A 230 0.15 -2.84 4.37
CA GLN A 230 0.18 -1.56 5.06
C GLN A 230 0.20 -1.72 6.58
N LYS A 231 -0.59 -2.64 7.11
CA LYS A 231 -0.62 -2.97 8.53
C LYS A 231 0.74 -3.53 8.98
N MET A 232 1.28 -4.50 8.26
CA MET A 232 2.52 -5.18 8.63
C MET A 232 3.74 -4.24 8.57
N ILE A 233 3.88 -3.44 7.52
CA ILE A 233 5.01 -2.50 7.41
C ILE A 233 4.93 -1.39 8.47
N THR A 234 3.72 -0.95 8.83
CA THR A 234 3.51 0.01 9.92
C THR A 234 3.90 -0.62 11.25
N ALA A 235 3.44 -1.84 11.52
CA ALA A 235 3.72 -2.58 12.73
C ALA A 235 5.19 -3.04 12.85
N LEU A 236 5.92 -3.13 11.73
CA LEU A 236 7.36 -3.43 11.72
C LEU A 236 8.22 -2.24 12.17
N THR A 237 7.71 -1.00 12.07
CA THR A 237 8.42 0.26 12.42
C THR A 237 9.24 0.18 13.72
N PRO A 238 8.70 -0.26 14.89
CA PRO A 238 9.45 -0.33 16.14
C PRO A 238 10.59 -1.36 16.15
N LEU A 239 10.59 -2.32 15.21
CA LEU A 239 11.61 -3.36 15.12
C LEU A 239 12.76 -2.97 14.17
N LEU A 240 12.71 -1.78 13.57
CA LEU A 240 13.70 -1.32 12.59
C LEU A 240 14.62 -0.22 13.15
N PRO A 241 15.91 -0.23 12.80
CA PRO A 241 16.84 0.84 13.13
C PRO A 241 16.62 2.04 12.20
N LEU A 242 15.58 2.82 12.48
CA LEU A 242 15.17 3.96 11.66
C LEU A 242 15.95 5.23 11.98
N PRO A 243 16.19 6.12 11.00
CA PRO A 243 16.77 7.42 11.25
C PRO A 243 16.02 8.21 12.34
N PRO A 244 16.75 8.95 13.18
CA PRO A 244 16.16 9.76 14.24
C PRO A 244 15.27 10.83 13.63
N TRP A 245 14.26 11.27 14.41
CA TRP A 245 13.24 12.20 13.92
C TRP A 245 13.83 13.51 13.38
N ALA A 246 14.93 13.99 13.99
CA ALA A 246 15.64 15.20 13.57
C ALA A 246 16.24 15.14 12.16
N GLU A 247 16.46 13.94 11.61
CA GLU A 247 17.04 13.76 10.28
C GLU A 247 15.99 13.51 9.18
N ARG A 248 14.71 13.45 9.55
CA ARG A 248 13.62 13.12 8.64
C ARG A 248 13.23 14.34 7.79
N PRO A 249 13.01 14.15 6.48
CA PRO A 249 12.63 15.25 5.62
C PRO A 249 11.22 15.74 5.94
N SER A 250 10.97 17.01 5.65
CA SER A 250 9.64 17.62 5.63
C SER A 250 9.29 18.02 4.20
N ARG A 251 8.01 17.92 3.86
CA ARG A 251 7.46 18.36 2.58
C ARG A 251 6.44 19.44 2.83
N ILE A 252 6.59 20.57 2.16
CA ILE A 252 5.62 21.67 2.18
C ILE A 252 5.20 21.93 0.73
N GLN A 253 3.90 22.10 0.50
CA GLN A 253 3.36 22.38 -0.82
C GLN A 253 2.79 23.79 -0.84
N VAL A 254 3.17 24.56 -1.86
CA VAL A 254 2.63 25.89 -2.15
C VAL A 254 1.84 25.79 -3.45
N PHE A 255 0.59 26.21 -3.46
CA PHE A 255 -0.23 26.27 -4.67
C PHE A 255 -0.25 27.68 -5.24
N THR A 256 -0.17 27.79 -6.57
CA THR A 256 -0.36 29.05 -7.30
C THR A 256 -1.23 28.81 -8.53
N GLU A 257 -2.05 29.81 -8.88
CA GLU A 257 -2.84 29.81 -10.12
C GLU A 257 -1.99 30.23 -11.34
N ARG A 258 -0.75 30.68 -11.12
CA ARG A 258 0.14 31.06 -12.21
C ARG A 258 0.52 29.83 -13.06
N PRO A 259 0.57 29.98 -14.40
CA PRO A 259 1.09 28.93 -15.28
C PRO A 259 2.51 28.52 -14.93
N GLU A 260 2.81 27.23 -15.09
CA GLU A 260 4.14 26.67 -14.78
C GLU A 260 5.26 27.39 -15.53
N SER A 261 5.03 27.74 -16.80
CA SER A 261 5.99 28.45 -17.65
C SER A 261 6.40 29.81 -17.08
N MET A 262 5.53 30.49 -16.34
CA MET A 262 5.84 31.80 -15.74
C MET A 262 6.72 31.68 -14.49
N ILE A 263 6.58 30.58 -13.74
CA ILE A 263 7.32 30.38 -12.48
C ILE A 263 8.59 29.55 -12.67
N ALA A 264 8.69 28.75 -13.75
CA ALA A 264 9.82 27.86 -14.00
C ALA A 264 11.20 28.53 -13.94
N PRO A 265 11.44 29.72 -14.56
CA PRO A 265 12.76 30.37 -14.48
C PRO A 265 13.17 30.74 -13.05
N TYR A 266 12.20 31.14 -12.22
CA TYR A 266 12.43 31.41 -10.80
C TYR A 266 12.78 30.11 -10.05
N LEU A 267 11.99 29.05 -10.24
CA LEU A 267 12.23 27.77 -9.59
C LEU A 267 13.59 27.16 -9.96
N THR A 268 14.06 27.31 -11.20
CA THR A 268 15.40 26.87 -11.62
C THR A 268 16.51 27.60 -10.87
N LYS A 269 16.41 28.94 -10.77
CA LYS A 269 17.38 29.75 -10.01
C LYS A 269 17.36 29.37 -8.52
N LEU A 270 16.17 29.21 -7.96
CA LEU A 270 15.97 28.83 -6.57
C LEU A 270 16.56 27.45 -6.28
N GLN A 271 16.29 26.45 -7.12
CA GLN A 271 16.84 25.09 -6.97
C GLN A 271 18.38 25.10 -7.02
N THR A 272 18.98 25.90 -7.89
CA THR A 272 20.45 26.01 -8.00
C THR A 272 21.05 26.54 -6.69
N ARG A 273 20.41 27.56 -6.10
CA ARG A 273 20.83 28.14 -4.82
C ARG A 273 20.64 27.18 -3.64
N LEU A 274 19.57 26.38 -3.65
CA LEU A 274 19.18 25.55 -2.52
C LEU A 274 19.75 24.12 -2.52
N ARG A 275 20.24 23.63 -3.67
CA ARG A 275 20.84 22.30 -3.79
C ARG A 275 21.98 22.03 -2.79
N PRO A 276 22.92 22.95 -2.54
CA PRO A 276 23.99 22.75 -1.54
C PRO A 276 23.47 22.61 -0.11
N HIS A 277 22.26 23.12 0.16
CA HIS A 277 21.61 23.06 1.47
C HIS A 277 20.68 21.85 1.61
N GLY A 278 20.64 20.95 0.63
CA GLY A 278 19.82 19.74 0.67
C GLY A 278 18.32 20.00 0.56
N ILE A 279 17.91 21.18 0.05
CA ILE A 279 16.51 21.50 -0.22
C ILE A 279 16.21 21.24 -1.70
N GLN A 280 15.16 20.46 -1.96
CA GLN A 280 14.67 20.08 -3.27
C GLN A 280 13.34 20.76 -3.57
N ILE A 281 13.16 21.11 -4.84
CA ILE A 281 12.00 21.83 -5.36
C ILE A 281 11.46 21.06 -6.55
N GLY A 282 10.16 20.80 -6.56
CA GLY A 282 9.44 20.26 -7.71
C GLY A 282 8.21 21.10 -8.04
N SER A 283 7.85 21.17 -9.31
CA SER A 283 6.58 21.73 -9.78
C SER A 283 5.69 20.62 -10.34
N TYR A 284 4.40 20.67 -10.01
CA TYR A 284 3.40 19.69 -10.41
C TYR A 284 2.14 20.42 -10.89
N PRO A 285 1.98 20.64 -12.20
CA PRO A 285 0.80 21.30 -12.74
C PRO A 285 -0.47 20.48 -12.51
N VAL A 286 -1.57 21.17 -12.28
CA VAL A 286 -2.94 20.64 -12.27
C VAL A 286 -3.67 21.31 -13.41
N LEU A 287 -4.10 20.49 -14.37
CA LEU A 287 -4.67 20.98 -15.63
C LEU A 287 -5.87 21.91 -15.36
N GLY A 288 -5.83 23.11 -15.94
CA GLY A 288 -6.89 24.11 -15.81
C GLY A 288 -7.04 24.76 -14.43
N GLN A 289 -6.17 24.45 -13.46
CA GLN A 289 -6.25 25.02 -12.10
C GLN A 289 -5.02 25.82 -11.70
N GLY A 290 -3.82 25.31 -11.94
CA GLY A 290 -2.58 25.94 -11.45
C GLY A 290 -1.46 24.94 -11.24
N VAL A 291 -0.53 25.26 -10.33
CA VAL A 291 0.68 24.47 -10.08
C VAL A 291 0.91 24.30 -8.59
N PHE A 292 1.20 23.07 -8.17
CA PHE A 292 1.78 22.80 -6.86
C PHE A 292 3.31 22.87 -6.94
N VAL A 293 3.91 23.72 -6.12
CA VAL A 293 5.35 23.75 -5.87
C VAL A 293 5.63 23.00 -4.58
N SER A 294 6.30 21.85 -4.67
CA SER A 294 6.71 21.03 -3.53
C SER A 294 8.13 21.38 -3.11
N LEU A 295 8.31 21.71 -1.85
CA LEU A 295 9.58 22.00 -1.20
C LEU A 295 9.89 20.88 -0.21
N ILE A 296 11.05 20.23 -0.35
CA ILE A 296 11.49 19.13 0.50
C ILE A 296 12.84 19.51 1.13
N GLY A 297 12.95 19.43 2.45
CA GLY A 297 14.18 19.74 3.17
C GLY A 297 14.25 19.04 4.52
N ARG A 298 15.42 19.01 5.16
CA ARG A 298 15.65 18.32 6.45
C ARG A 298 15.66 19.25 7.67
N ASP A 299 15.36 20.53 7.48
CA ASP A 299 15.29 21.49 8.58
C ASP A 299 13.86 21.63 9.08
N ARG A 300 13.55 20.98 10.20
CA ARG A 300 12.45 21.43 11.05
C ARG A 300 12.99 22.49 12.02
N PRO A 301 12.26 23.60 12.25
CA PRO A 301 12.55 24.44 13.38
C PRO A 301 12.56 23.58 14.65
N LEU A 302 13.54 23.79 15.53
CA LEU A 302 13.38 23.46 16.95
C LEU A 302 12.32 24.40 17.55
N THR A 303 11.09 24.34 17.07
CA THR A 303 9.97 25.03 17.72
C THR A 303 9.52 24.18 18.89
N THR A 304 9.79 24.72 20.08
CA THR A 304 9.05 24.47 21.31
C THR A 304 7.57 24.22 21.03
N THR A 305 7.01 23.23 21.74
CA THR A 305 5.59 22.83 21.78
C THR A 305 5.01 22.19 20.50
N SER A 306 5.36 20.94 20.26
CA SER A 306 4.38 19.93 19.84
C SER A 306 4.73 18.62 20.52
N THR A 307 3.83 18.13 21.37
CA THR A 307 3.97 16.88 22.13
C THR A 307 4.39 15.74 21.19
N PRO A 308 5.47 14.98 21.50
CA PRO A 308 5.78 13.78 20.75
C PRO A 308 4.62 12.79 20.85
N PRO A 309 4.36 11.94 19.83
CA PRO A 309 3.46 10.82 20.01
C PRO A 309 3.95 10.00 21.20
N THR A 310 3.08 9.86 22.19
CA THR A 310 3.36 9.27 23.50
C THR A 310 3.88 7.85 23.33
N GLN A 311 5.16 7.65 23.64
CA GLN A 311 5.79 6.46 24.28
C GLN A 311 7.27 6.35 23.91
N PHE A 312 8.11 7.30 24.29
CA PHE A 312 9.55 7.06 24.55
C PHE A 312 10.03 8.14 25.53
N GLN A 313 10.28 7.76 26.78
CA GLN A 313 10.96 8.60 27.76
C GLN A 313 12.46 8.50 27.50
N GLU A 314 13.08 9.56 26.99
CA GLU A 314 14.53 9.71 27.00
C GLU A 314 14.93 10.66 28.14
N THR A 315 15.88 10.19 28.95
CA THR A 315 16.52 10.88 30.05
C THR A 315 17.36 12.05 29.54
N ARG A 316 17.13 13.25 30.09
CA ARG A 316 17.91 14.46 29.84
C ARG A 316 19.25 14.43 30.60
N ALA A 317 20.33 14.58 29.86
CA ALA A 317 21.56 15.29 30.23
C ALA A 317 22.06 15.88 28.90
N GLY A 318 22.20 17.19 28.70
CA GLY A 318 22.93 18.12 29.53
C GLY A 318 24.23 18.44 28.80
N ASP A 319 24.16 19.14 27.66
CA ASP A 319 25.27 19.98 27.21
C ASP A 319 24.79 21.05 26.22
N ARG A 320 25.16 22.29 26.51
CA ARG A 320 24.99 23.46 25.65
C ARG A 320 26.29 23.62 24.87
N ASP A 321 26.38 22.98 23.72
CA ASP A 321 27.44 23.26 22.76
C ASP A 321 26.98 24.34 21.78
N GLU A 322 27.57 25.52 21.92
CA GLU A 322 27.63 26.54 20.89
C GLU A 322 28.35 25.95 19.67
N ALA A 323 27.57 25.46 18.71
CA ALA A 323 28.09 24.92 17.46
C ALA A 323 28.71 26.05 16.62
N ASN A 324 30.03 26.10 16.67
CA ASN A 324 30.92 26.78 15.71
C ASN A 324 30.70 26.19 14.31
N THR A 325 29.80 26.77 13.50
CA THR A 325 29.51 26.27 12.16
C THR A 325 30.55 26.78 11.15
N LYS A 326 31.40 25.86 10.70
CA LYS A 326 32.24 25.98 9.48
C LYS A 326 31.43 26.06 8.18
N ASP A 327 30.12 25.84 8.26
CA ASP A 327 29.19 26.01 7.15
C ASP A 327 28.49 27.36 7.30
N GLY A 328 28.31 28.08 6.19
CA GLY A 328 27.68 29.41 6.17
C GLY A 328 26.25 29.46 6.75
N PRO A 329 25.55 30.60 6.62
CA PRO A 329 24.24 30.78 7.25
C PRO A 329 23.26 29.67 6.85
N ARG A 330 22.68 29.00 7.85
CA ARG A 330 21.73 27.89 7.68
C ARG A 330 20.43 28.41 7.06
N ILE A 331 20.05 27.88 5.90
CA ILE A 331 18.80 28.26 5.22
C ILE A 331 17.67 27.38 5.74
N LEU A 332 16.67 27.97 6.41
CA LEU A 332 15.52 27.22 6.91
C LEU A 332 14.47 27.01 5.81
N LEU A 333 13.86 25.82 5.80
CA LEU A 333 12.78 25.49 4.86
C LEU A 333 11.61 26.48 4.96
N ALA A 334 11.27 26.94 6.17
CA ALA A 334 10.20 27.91 6.39
C ALA A 334 10.48 29.29 5.75
N ASP A 335 11.75 29.70 5.67
CA ASP A 335 12.14 30.96 5.02
C ASP A 335 12.00 30.85 3.51
N VAL A 336 12.41 29.70 2.97
CA VAL A 336 12.25 29.38 1.54
C VAL A 336 10.78 29.35 1.15
N VAL A 337 9.91 28.76 1.98
CA VAL A 337 8.45 28.73 1.73
C VAL A 337 7.90 30.15 1.61
N ARG A 338 8.22 31.03 2.57
CA ARG A 338 7.77 32.42 2.57
C ARG A 338 8.28 33.21 1.35
N GLU A 339 9.51 32.94 0.92
CA GLU A 339 10.05 33.48 -0.33
C GLU A 339 9.23 32.99 -1.52
N VAL A 340 9.00 31.69 -1.63
CA VAL A 340 8.23 31.10 -2.72
C VAL A 340 6.80 31.66 -2.79
N GLU A 341 6.07 31.71 -1.68
CA GLU A 341 4.72 32.28 -1.62
C GLU A 341 4.68 33.70 -2.19
N ARG A 342 5.64 34.55 -1.81
CA ARG A 342 5.74 35.93 -2.29
C ARG A 342 6.05 36.00 -3.79
N GLU A 343 7.04 35.26 -4.27
CA GLU A 343 7.50 35.34 -5.66
C GLU A 343 6.48 34.76 -6.66
N ILE A 344 5.83 33.64 -6.30
CA ILE A 344 4.86 32.97 -7.18
C ILE A 344 3.41 33.40 -6.92
N GLY A 345 3.17 34.27 -5.94
CA GLY A 345 1.82 34.68 -5.52
C GLY A 345 0.95 33.48 -5.11
N GLY A 346 1.54 32.54 -4.37
CA GLY A 346 0.91 31.30 -3.94
C GLY A 346 0.68 31.22 -2.43
N GLN A 347 0.05 30.14 -1.99
CA GLN A 347 -0.22 29.87 -0.57
C GLN A 347 0.13 28.43 -0.21
N VAL A 348 0.64 28.20 1.00
CA VAL A 348 0.79 26.84 1.54
C VAL A 348 -0.56 26.13 1.58
N VAL A 349 -0.58 24.88 1.14
CA VAL A 349 -1.77 24.02 1.10
C VAL A 349 -1.57 22.74 1.90
N SER A 350 -2.66 22.20 2.44
CA SER A 350 -2.65 20.93 3.17
C SER A 350 -2.56 19.72 2.23
N GLU A 351 -2.19 18.54 2.76
CA GLU A 351 -2.23 17.30 1.97
C GLU A 351 -3.64 16.97 1.47
N GLU A 352 -4.68 17.30 2.27
CA GLU A 352 -6.08 17.08 1.93
C GLU A 352 -6.52 17.97 0.75
N GLU A 353 -6.17 19.26 0.78
CA GLU A 353 -6.45 20.20 -0.31
C GLU A 353 -5.75 19.78 -1.61
N VAL A 354 -4.51 19.30 -1.51
CA VAL A 354 -3.75 18.76 -2.65
C VAL A 354 -4.48 17.56 -3.25
N ALA A 355 -4.96 16.63 -2.40
CA ALA A 355 -5.69 15.46 -2.84
C ALA A 355 -7.03 15.83 -3.50
N GLN A 356 -7.78 16.78 -2.91
CA GLN A 356 -9.05 17.27 -3.45
C GLN A 356 -8.89 17.90 -4.83
N ARG A 357 -7.95 18.84 -5.00
CA ARG A 357 -7.71 19.52 -6.28
C ARG A 357 -7.26 18.56 -7.37
N LYS A 358 -6.38 17.59 -7.04
CA LYS A 358 -5.98 16.52 -7.97
C LYS A 358 -7.13 15.57 -8.30
N GLY A 359 -8.01 15.30 -7.34
CA GLY A 359 -9.21 14.47 -7.52
C GLY A 359 -10.23 15.11 -8.47
N GLN A 360 -10.56 16.40 -8.26
CA GLN A 360 -11.46 17.17 -9.12
C GLN A 360 -10.99 17.20 -10.58
N CYS A 361 -9.67 17.23 -10.82
CA CYS A 361 -9.11 17.14 -12.16
C CYS A 361 -9.40 15.78 -12.84
N LYS A 362 -9.40 14.67 -12.09
CA LYS A 362 -9.71 13.34 -12.65
C LYS A 362 -11.16 13.25 -13.14
N GLU A 363 -12.10 13.89 -12.43
CA GLU A 363 -13.51 13.95 -12.83
C GLU A 363 -13.72 14.81 -14.09
N LEU A 364 -12.97 15.91 -14.24
CA LEU A 364 -13.02 16.76 -15.44
C LEU A 364 -12.42 16.10 -16.69
N THR A 365 -11.55 15.09 -16.53
CA THR A 365 -10.97 14.30 -17.61
C THR A 365 -11.67 12.97 -17.88
N ALA A 366 -12.72 12.64 -17.13
CA ALA A 366 -13.56 11.49 -17.46
C ALA A 366 -14.21 11.75 -18.83
N PRO A 367 -14.26 10.77 -19.75
CA PRO A 367 -14.88 10.99 -21.04
C PRO A 367 -16.33 11.40 -20.82
N VAL A 368 -16.67 12.62 -21.25
CA VAL A 368 -18.06 13.05 -21.40
C VAL A 368 -18.71 12.00 -22.29
N ALA A 369 -19.54 11.15 -21.70
CA ALA A 369 -20.41 10.27 -22.46
C ALA A 369 -21.23 11.20 -23.37
N ILE A 370 -20.92 11.17 -24.66
CA ILE A 370 -21.67 11.91 -25.67
C ILE A 370 -23.11 11.43 -25.53
N ALA A 371 -23.96 12.31 -25.01
CA ALA A 371 -25.39 12.12 -24.97
C ALA A 371 -25.91 12.11 -26.41
N ALA A 372 -25.88 10.93 -27.04
CA ALA A 372 -26.65 10.65 -28.23
C ALA A 372 -28.13 10.49 -27.82
N SER A 373 -28.76 11.59 -27.42
CA SER A 373 -30.22 11.66 -27.24
C SER A 373 -30.77 13.03 -27.64
N MET A 374 -30.40 13.49 -28.83
CA MET A 374 -31.15 14.53 -29.53
C MET A 374 -31.29 14.17 -31.00
N GLY A 375 -32.47 13.67 -31.37
CA GLY A 375 -33.06 13.96 -32.67
C GLY A 375 -32.67 13.09 -33.87
N ALA A 376 -32.51 11.77 -33.70
CA ALA A 376 -32.59 10.83 -34.83
C ALA A 376 -34.06 10.49 -35.17
N GLU A 377 -34.88 11.50 -35.44
CA GLU A 377 -36.23 11.35 -35.98
C GLU A 377 -36.58 12.61 -36.78
N ARG A 378 -36.04 12.73 -38.00
CA ARG A 378 -36.66 13.53 -39.07
C ARG A 378 -36.09 13.39 -40.49
N THR A 379 -35.10 12.53 -40.73
CA THR A 379 -34.50 12.40 -42.08
C THR A 379 -34.54 10.97 -42.62
N VAL A 380 -35.73 10.35 -42.63
CA VAL A 380 -35.99 9.09 -43.38
C VAL A 380 -37.28 9.14 -44.21
N ASN A 381 -37.93 10.30 -44.37
CA ASN A 381 -39.13 10.46 -45.21
C ASN A 381 -38.93 11.40 -46.42
N MET A 382 -37.78 11.34 -47.08
CA MET A 382 -37.59 12.06 -48.35
C MET A 382 -36.58 11.39 -49.29
N LEU A 383 -36.74 10.09 -49.57
CA LEU A 383 -36.00 9.39 -50.63
C LEU A 383 -36.83 8.24 -51.25
N LYS A 384 -38.13 8.49 -51.49
CA LYS A 384 -39.03 7.67 -52.33
C LYS A 384 -39.93 8.53 -53.22
N ALA A 385 -39.38 9.59 -53.80
CA ALA A 385 -40.00 10.27 -54.94
C ALA A 385 -38.93 10.89 -55.84
N LYS A 386 -38.88 10.38 -57.08
CA LYS A 386 -38.07 10.76 -58.24
C LYS A 386 -36.66 10.13 -58.36
N TYR A 387 -36.60 9.29 -59.41
CA TYR A 387 -35.50 8.55 -60.03
C TYR A 387 -35.16 7.21 -59.39
#